data_AF-A0A238L1H4-F1
#
_entry.id   AF-A0A238L1H4-F1
#
_cell.length_a   1.000
_cell.length_b   1.000
_cell.length_c   1.000
_cell.angle_alpha   90.00
_cell.angle_beta   90.00
_cell.angle_gamma   90.00
#
_symmetry.space_group_name_H-M   'P 1'
#
loop_
_entity.id
_entity.type
_entity.pdbx_description
1 polymer ?
#
loop_
_entity_poly.entity_id
_entity_poly.type
_entity_poly.pdbx_seq_one_letter_code
_entity_poly.pdbx_strand_id
1 'polypeptide(L)'
;MTGYRKVTPSFGDWPDIRRIGGDWHLMSDLVLSHVSSRGTWFTASRPGQEPCDRFHSEASPEDDLPMVVRRRATPRLQEVATAMGTRHVCCTFSHDQVDLDFRNPEVLLEIIRIIRLTDPNAPKV
;
A
#
# COMPACT_ATOMS: atom_id res chain seq x y z
N MET A 1 -8.94 8.08 -6.87
CA MET A 1 -8.81 6.64 -7.14
C MET A 1 -7.33 6.29 -7.07
N THR A 2 -6.90 5.69 -5.97
CA THR A 2 -5.49 5.39 -5.68
C THR A 2 -5.32 3.88 -5.61
N GLY A 3 -4.38 3.34 -6.37
CA GLY A 3 -4.10 1.91 -6.39
C GLY A 3 -3.23 1.51 -7.56
N TYR A 4 -2.43 0.47 -7.37
CA TYR A 4 -1.42 0.00 -8.33
C TYR A 4 -1.97 -0.43 -9.69
N ARG A 5 -3.29 -0.68 -9.79
CA ARG A 5 -3.93 -1.24 -10.99
C ARG A 5 -4.38 -0.17 -11.98
N LYS A 6 -4.20 1.11 -11.69
CA LYS A 6 -4.69 2.20 -12.55
C LYS A 6 -3.66 3.31 -12.66
N VAL A 7 -3.50 3.82 -13.88
CA VAL A 7 -2.73 5.03 -14.16
C VAL A 7 -3.55 6.25 -13.73
N THR A 8 -2.89 7.27 -13.20
CA THR A 8 -3.56 8.54 -12.87
C THR A 8 -4.15 9.15 -14.14
N PRO A 9 -5.45 9.52 -14.16
CA PRO A 9 -6.13 9.93 -15.40
C PRO A 9 -5.46 11.07 -16.17
N SER A 10 -4.78 12.00 -15.47
CA SER A 10 -4.03 13.09 -16.10
C SER A 10 -2.80 12.63 -16.91
N PHE A 11 -2.38 11.37 -16.76
CA PHE A 11 -1.22 10.78 -17.43
C PHE A 11 -1.61 9.66 -18.42
N GLY A 12 -2.90 9.50 -18.72
CA GLY A 12 -3.40 8.49 -19.65
C GLY A 12 -3.75 7.16 -18.99
N ASP A 13 -3.60 6.06 -19.73
CA ASP A 13 -3.95 4.71 -19.28
C ASP A 13 -2.86 3.66 -19.60
N TRP A 14 -3.15 2.38 -19.32
CA TRP A 14 -2.19 1.30 -19.58
C TRP A 14 -1.82 1.13 -21.07
N PRO A 15 -2.74 1.22 -22.04
CA PRO A 15 -2.39 1.37 -23.45
C PRO A 15 -1.33 2.45 -23.73
N ASP A 16 -1.46 3.63 -23.14
CA ASP A 16 -0.47 4.71 -23.31
C ASP A 16 0.91 4.31 -22.78
N ILE A 17 0.97 3.75 -21.56
CA ILE A 17 2.23 3.28 -20.96
C ILE A 17 2.89 2.19 -21.83
N ARG A 18 2.10 1.24 -22.35
CA ARG A 18 2.61 0.19 -23.24
C ARG A 18 3.14 0.73 -24.56
N ARG A 19 2.50 1.76 -25.12
CA ARG A 19 2.98 2.42 -26.35
C ARG A 19 4.36 3.04 -26.12
N ILE A 20 4.58 3.72 -25.01
CA ILE A 20 5.91 4.28 -24.67
C ILE A 20 6.93 3.16 -24.47
N GLY A 21 6.54 2.07 -23.79
CA GLY A 21 7.40 0.90 -23.57
C GLY A 21 7.77 0.11 -24.83
N GLY A 22 7.10 0.37 -25.96
CA GLY A 22 7.49 -0.20 -27.26
C GLY A 22 8.75 0.44 -27.84
N ASP A 23 9.00 1.70 -27.51
CA ASP A 23 10.13 2.48 -28.04
C ASP A 23 11.28 2.59 -27.01
N TRP A 24 10.99 2.41 -25.71
CA TRP A 24 11.94 2.66 -24.63
C TRP A 24 11.87 1.60 -23.52
N HIS A 25 13.00 1.34 -22.87
CA HIS A 25 13.01 0.60 -21.61
C HIS A 25 12.50 1.48 -20.47
N LEU A 26 11.40 1.05 -19.84
CA LEU A 26 10.78 1.77 -18.73
C LEU A 26 11.31 1.29 -17.39
N MET A 27 11.56 2.23 -16.48
CA MET A 27 11.80 1.99 -15.07
C MET A 27 10.68 2.66 -14.27
N SER A 28 10.20 1.98 -13.23
CA SER A 28 9.15 2.51 -12.36
C SER A 28 9.41 2.14 -10.91
N ASP A 29 8.96 3.00 -10.00
CA ASP A 29 8.96 2.72 -8.58
C ASP A 29 7.88 1.70 -8.23
N LEU A 30 8.27 0.69 -7.44
CA LEU A 30 7.35 -0.23 -6.81
C LEU A 30 7.33 0.06 -5.30
N VAL A 31 6.40 0.91 -4.88
CA VAL A 31 6.24 1.28 -3.47
C VAL A 31 5.47 0.18 -2.74
N LEU A 32 6.17 -0.70 -2.03
CA LEU A 32 5.58 -1.87 -1.36
C LEU A 32 5.39 -1.71 0.14
N SER A 33 6.11 -0.80 0.79
CA SER A 33 6.14 -0.73 2.26
C SER A 33 4.86 -0.20 2.88
N HIS A 34 4.11 0.63 2.14
CA HIS A 34 2.93 1.32 2.62
C HIS A 34 1.98 1.62 1.46
N VAL A 35 0.72 1.93 1.82
CA VAL A 35 -0.30 2.43 0.90
C VAL A 35 -0.85 3.76 1.38
N SER A 36 -1.52 4.47 0.47
CA SER A 36 -2.21 5.70 0.85
C SER A 36 -3.35 5.44 1.83
N SER A 37 -3.49 6.27 2.86
CA SER A 37 -4.67 6.31 3.76
C SER A 37 -5.99 6.63 3.04
N ARG A 38 -5.92 7.08 1.79
CA ARG A 38 -7.07 7.32 0.90
C ARG A 38 -7.27 6.21 -0.13
N GLY A 39 -6.42 5.17 -0.09
CA GLY A 39 -6.41 4.03 -0.99
C GLY A 39 -7.41 2.95 -0.61
N THR A 40 -7.79 2.16 -1.62
CA THR A 40 -8.85 1.16 -1.49
C THR A 40 -8.62 0.21 -0.32
N TRP A 41 -7.39 -0.30 -0.13
CA TRP A 41 -7.08 -1.25 0.94
C TRP A 41 -7.33 -0.66 2.34
N PHE A 42 -6.88 0.57 2.61
CA PHE A 42 -7.11 1.18 3.92
C PHE A 42 -8.55 1.64 4.10
N THR A 43 -9.19 2.17 3.06
CA THR A 43 -10.61 2.57 3.17
C THR A 43 -11.54 1.37 3.37
N ALA A 44 -11.19 0.21 2.82
CA ALA A 44 -11.93 -1.05 2.97
C ALA A 44 -11.65 -1.75 4.31
N SER A 45 -10.46 -1.55 4.90
CA SER A 45 -10.15 -2.13 6.22
C SER A 45 -11.01 -1.53 7.34
N ARG A 46 -11.34 -0.24 7.26
CA ARG A 46 -12.15 0.46 8.28
C ARG A 46 -13.53 -0.18 8.53
N PRO A 47 -14.34 -0.53 7.52
CA PRO A 47 -15.57 -1.29 7.74
C PRO A 47 -15.35 -2.79 8.01
N GLY A 48 -14.11 -3.27 8.12
CA GLY A 48 -13.81 -4.68 8.35
C GLY A 48 -13.95 -5.56 7.11
N GLN A 49 -13.73 -5.00 5.90
CA GLN A 49 -13.87 -5.77 4.67
C GLN A 49 -12.67 -6.71 4.49
N GLU A 50 -12.93 -8.03 4.48
CA GLU A 50 -11.91 -9.01 4.17
C GLU A 50 -11.48 -8.96 2.68
N PRO A 51 -10.19 -9.20 2.36
CA PRO A 51 -9.08 -9.45 3.29
C PRO A 51 -8.37 -8.17 3.78
N CYS A 52 -8.85 -6.98 3.38
CA CYS A 52 -8.19 -5.69 3.61
C CYS A 52 -8.11 -5.32 5.10
N ASP A 53 -9.04 -5.80 5.90
CA ASP A 53 -9.08 -5.67 7.37
C ASP A 53 -7.80 -6.16 8.06
N ARG A 54 -7.03 -7.05 7.43
CA ARG A 54 -5.78 -7.63 7.96
C ARG A 54 -4.52 -7.21 7.21
N PHE A 55 -4.58 -6.18 6.35
CA PHE A 55 -3.47 -5.83 5.47
C PHE A 55 -2.44 -4.87 6.08
N HIS A 56 -2.72 -4.26 7.23
CA HIS A 56 -1.95 -3.15 7.77
C HIS A 56 -1.22 -3.58 9.04
N SER A 57 -0.01 -3.08 9.22
CA SER A 57 0.74 -3.31 10.44
C SER A 57 0.10 -2.56 11.61
N GLU A 58 -0.17 -3.25 12.70
CA GLU A 58 -0.68 -2.68 13.95
C GLU A 58 0.34 -2.87 15.08
N ALA A 59 0.36 -1.94 16.02
CA ALA A 59 1.16 -2.01 17.25
C ALA A 59 0.47 -1.26 18.39
N SER A 60 0.78 -1.61 19.63
CA SER A 60 0.30 -0.87 20.80
C SER A 60 1.09 0.45 20.95
N PRO A 61 0.45 1.55 21.39
CA PRO A 61 1.16 2.75 21.86
C PRO A 61 2.14 2.48 23.01
N GLU A 62 1.94 1.37 23.73
CA GLU A 62 2.78 0.93 24.84
C GLU A 62 3.96 0.04 24.40
N ASP A 63 4.00 -0.40 23.14
CA ASP A 63 5.09 -1.24 22.63
C ASP A 63 6.40 -0.44 22.56
N ASP A 64 7.49 -1.06 22.99
CA ASP A 64 8.85 -0.49 22.86
C ASP A 64 9.31 -0.61 21.40
N LEU A 65 8.84 0.31 20.57
CA LEU A 65 9.18 0.34 19.14
C LEU A 65 10.61 0.85 18.97
N PRO A 66 11.53 0.07 18.37
CA PRO A 66 12.93 0.45 18.27
C PRO A 66 13.06 1.82 17.57
N MET A 67 13.79 2.70 18.23
CA MET A 67 13.90 4.11 17.88
C MET A 67 14.62 4.27 16.54
N VAL A 68 13.89 4.25 15.42
CA VAL A 68 14.44 4.68 14.13
C VAL A 68 14.52 6.20 14.16
N VAL A 69 15.74 6.71 14.39
CA VAL A 69 16.06 8.11 14.62
C VAL A 69 16.02 8.92 13.32
N ARG A 70 14.81 9.18 12.82
CA ARG A 70 14.58 10.22 11.80
C ARG A 70 13.76 11.32 12.48
N ARG A 71 14.10 12.59 12.26
CA ARG A 71 13.23 13.72 12.67
C ARG A 71 11.89 13.54 11.98
N ARG A 72 10.81 13.39 12.74
CA ARG A 72 9.44 13.24 12.22
C ARG A 72 8.60 14.43 12.65
N ALA A 73 7.70 14.84 11.78
CA ALA A 73 6.64 15.79 12.11
C ALA A 73 5.44 15.11 12.79
N THR A 74 5.25 13.81 12.57
CA THR A 74 4.06 13.05 13.01
C THR A 74 4.43 11.83 13.87
N PRO A 75 3.54 11.41 14.80
CA PRO A 75 3.67 10.14 15.51
C PRO A 75 3.73 8.93 14.57
N ARG A 76 4.38 7.86 15.01
CA ARG A 76 4.52 6.59 14.26
C ARG A 76 3.23 5.77 14.18
N LEU A 77 2.37 5.92 15.18
CA LEU A 77 1.08 5.24 15.23
C LEU A 77 -0.02 6.25 14.95
N GLN A 78 -1.04 5.78 14.25
CA GLN A 78 -2.26 6.53 14.03
C GLN A 78 -3.43 5.72 14.60
N GLU A 79 -4.21 6.36 15.47
CA GLU A 79 -5.45 5.80 15.96
C GLU A 79 -6.52 5.86 14.86
N VAL A 80 -7.19 4.75 14.60
CA VAL A 80 -8.19 4.59 13.54
C VAL A 80 -9.40 3.85 14.07
N ALA A 81 -10.58 4.48 13.96
CA ALA A 81 -11.84 3.80 14.24
C ALA A 81 -12.19 2.82 13.10
N THR A 82 -12.44 1.57 13.47
CA THR A 82 -12.88 0.48 12.58
C THR A 82 -14.14 -0.19 13.11
N ALA A 83 -14.81 -0.99 12.28
CA ALA A 83 -15.95 -1.81 12.68
C ALA A 83 -15.58 -2.85 13.75
N MET A 84 -14.29 -3.19 13.87
CA MET A 84 -13.75 -4.13 14.87
C MET A 84 -13.21 -3.41 16.11
N GLY A 85 -13.53 -2.12 16.29
CA GLY A 85 -13.01 -1.28 17.36
C GLY A 85 -11.86 -0.37 16.93
N THR A 86 -11.28 0.35 17.89
CA THR A 86 -10.13 1.22 17.65
C THR A 86 -8.87 0.39 17.36
N ARG A 87 -8.17 0.74 16.28
CA ARG A 87 -6.89 0.14 15.88
C ARG A 87 -5.80 1.21 15.87
N HIS A 88 -4.56 0.81 16.12
CA HIS A 88 -3.38 1.67 16.04
C HIS A 88 -2.50 1.18 14.89
N VAL A 89 -2.60 1.84 13.75
CA VAL A 89 -1.86 1.44 12.54
C VAL A 89 -0.49 2.12 12.49
N CYS A 90 0.50 1.39 11.98
CA CYS A 90 1.84 1.88 11.77
C CYS A 90 1.91 2.80 10.54
N CYS A 91 2.55 3.95 10.73
CA CYS A 91 2.79 4.98 9.73
C CYS A 91 4.27 5.37 9.80
N THR A 92 5.15 4.63 9.13
CA THR A 92 6.61 4.85 9.24
C THR A 92 7.03 6.21 8.69
N PHE A 93 6.35 6.73 7.67
CA PHE A 93 6.71 7.97 6.99
C PHE A 93 5.80 9.14 7.36
N SER A 94 4.49 8.96 7.23
CA SER A 94 3.46 9.97 7.52
C SER A 94 2.09 9.31 7.69
N HIS A 95 1.11 10.03 8.24
CA HIS A 95 -0.27 9.55 8.39
C HIS A 95 -1.02 9.36 7.05
N ASP A 96 -0.49 9.88 5.95
CA ASP A 96 -1.00 9.59 4.61
C ASP A 96 -0.52 8.25 4.06
N GLN A 97 0.45 7.61 4.73
CA GLN A 97 1.16 6.42 4.30
C GLN A 97 1.08 5.33 5.38
N VAL A 98 0.12 4.43 5.23
CA VAL A 98 -0.17 3.36 6.18
C VAL A 98 0.60 2.11 5.79
N ASP A 99 1.41 1.60 6.71
CA ASP A 99 2.35 0.50 6.47
C ASP A 99 1.59 -0.83 6.27
N LEU A 100 2.04 -1.63 5.29
CA LEU A 100 1.51 -2.97 5.04
C LEU A 100 2.11 -4.00 6.01
N ASP A 101 1.36 -5.04 6.34
CA ASP A 101 1.85 -6.16 7.16
C ASP A 101 2.27 -7.35 6.29
N PHE A 102 3.58 -7.45 6.00
CA PHE A 102 4.14 -8.59 5.26
C PHE A 102 4.26 -9.89 6.08
N ARG A 103 3.92 -9.88 7.37
CA ARG A 103 3.73 -11.13 8.14
C ARG A 103 2.45 -11.85 7.70
N ASN A 104 1.49 -11.11 7.12
CA ASN A 104 0.31 -11.68 6.49
C ASN A 104 0.63 -12.14 5.04
N PRO A 105 0.58 -13.44 4.74
CA PRO A 105 0.89 -13.95 3.39
C PRO A 105 -0.07 -13.45 2.31
N GLU A 106 -1.31 -13.07 2.64
CA GLU A 106 -2.26 -12.50 1.67
C GLU A 106 -1.76 -11.16 1.09
N VAL A 107 -1.07 -10.35 1.91
CA VAL A 107 -0.44 -9.10 1.46
C VAL A 107 0.65 -9.41 0.44
N LEU A 108 1.52 -10.39 0.73
CA LEU A 108 2.57 -10.81 -0.20
C LEU A 108 1.97 -11.32 -1.52
N LEU A 109 0.90 -12.11 -1.47
CA LEU A 109 0.21 -12.61 -2.67
C LEU A 109 -0.39 -11.46 -3.50
N GLU A 110 -1.02 -10.46 -2.88
CA GLU A 110 -1.52 -9.28 -3.60
C GLU A 110 -0.40 -8.48 -4.26
N ILE A 111 0.73 -8.30 -3.58
CA ILE A 111 1.89 -7.64 -4.15
C ILE A 111 2.45 -8.41 -5.35
N ILE A 112 2.56 -9.74 -5.27
CA ILE A 112 2.99 -10.57 -6.40
C ILE A 112 2.03 -10.41 -7.59
N ARG A 113 0.71 -10.36 -7.35
CA ARG A 113 -0.29 -10.09 -8.41
C ARG A 113 -0.09 -8.72 -9.04
N ILE A 114 0.25 -7.70 -8.25
CA ILE A 114 0.56 -6.35 -8.75
C ILE A 114 1.84 -6.34 -9.60
N ILE A 115 2.92 -6.98 -9.13
CA ILE A 115 4.18 -7.08 -9.88
C ILE A 115 3.94 -7.74 -11.24
N ARG A 116 3.16 -8.83 -11.28
CA ARG A 116 2.80 -9.50 -12.53
C ARG A 116 1.98 -8.62 -13.47
N LEU A 117 1.12 -7.74 -12.95
CA LEU A 117 0.37 -6.79 -13.78
C LEU A 117 1.28 -5.78 -14.46
N THR A 118 2.35 -5.36 -13.77
CA THR A 118 3.31 -4.36 -14.27
C THR A 118 4.40 -4.95 -15.16
N ASP A 119 4.59 -6.28 -15.14
CA ASP A 119 5.55 -6.96 -16.00
C ASP A 119 4.96 -7.16 -17.41
N PRO A 120 5.49 -6.50 -18.44
CA PRO A 120 5.00 -6.65 -19.81
C PRO A 120 5.22 -8.06 -20.38
N ASN A 121 6.09 -8.87 -19.78
CA ASN A 121 6.42 -10.24 -20.21
C ASN A 121 5.75 -11.32 -19.36
N ALA A 122 4.96 -10.95 -18.33
CA ALA A 122 4.31 -11.94 -17.49
C ALA A 122 3.31 -12.80 -18.30
N PRO A 123 3.35 -14.14 -18.16
CA PRO A 123 2.38 -15.00 -18.82
C PRO A 123 0.97 -14.67 -18.32
N LYS A 124 0.04 -14.50 -19.27
CA LYS A 124 -1.38 -14.32 -18.97
C LYS A 124 -1.91 -15.64 -18.40
N VAL A 125 -2.30 -15.62 -17.13
CA VAL A 125 -2.97 -16.75 -16.45
C VAL A 125 -4.43 -16.80 -16.83
#